data_AF-J9GDH5-F1
#
_entry.id   AF-J9GDH5-F1
#
_cell.length_a   1.000
_cell.length_b   1.000
_cell.length_c   1.000
_cell.angle_alpha   90.00
_cell.angle_beta   90.00
_cell.angle_gamma   90.00
#
_symmetry.space_group_name_H-M   'P 1'
#
loop_
_entity.id
_entity.type
_entity.pdbx_description
1 polymer ?
#
loop_
_entity_poly.entity_id
_entity_poly.type
_entity_poly.pdbx_seq_one_letter_code
_entity_poly.pdbx_strand_id
1 'polypeptide(L)'
;MSLELDENETAGKKTTEEKTPVKAPVKASALPQSTSARDRAYVEALDARIELAEGFIKYNAFTEANEIFDEVMKTGTPEQKERVKAIRSRLKEDGVK
;
A
#
# COMPACT_ATOMS: atom_id res chain seq x y z
N MET A 1 17.82 -17.65 57.54
CA MET A 1 18.81 -17.71 56.45
C MET A 1 18.69 -16.40 55.68
N SER A 2 19.69 -15.54 55.80
CA SER A 2 19.79 -14.25 55.09
C SER A 2 20.53 -14.44 53.76
N LEU A 3 20.19 -13.60 52.77
CA LEU A 3 20.98 -13.12 51.62
C LEU A 3 20.03 -12.15 50.87
N GLU A 4 20.02 -10.84 51.17
CA GLU A 4 20.89 -9.79 50.58
C GLU A 4 20.75 -9.74 49.04
N LEU A 5 19.89 -8.84 48.53
CA LEU A 5 20.20 -7.52 47.93
C LEU A 5 20.74 -7.64 46.49
N ASP A 6 20.00 -7.09 45.52
CA ASP A 6 20.62 -6.23 44.52
C ASP A 6 19.60 -5.22 43.97
N GLU A 7 19.97 -3.96 44.11
CA GLU A 7 19.30 -2.76 43.62
C GLU A 7 19.37 -2.70 42.09
N ASN A 8 18.31 -2.24 41.42
CA ASN A 8 18.53 -1.53 40.17
C ASN A 8 17.59 -0.33 40.05
N GLU A 9 18.24 0.82 40.09
CA GLU A 9 17.73 2.18 40.03
C GLU A 9 16.75 2.41 38.88
N THR A 10 15.52 2.78 39.24
CA THR A 10 14.61 3.54 38.39
C THR A 10 15.03 5.01 38.37
N ALA A 11 15.60 5.48 37.27
CA ALA A 11 15.84 6.90 37.02
C ALA A 11 15.23 7.33 35.68
N GLY A 12 14.40 8.37 35.71
CA GLY A 12 14.15 9.20 34.53
C GLY A 12 12.70 9.47 34.14
N LYS A 13 11.93 10.11 35.02
CA LYS A 13 10.68 10.80 34.68
C LYS A 13 11.03 12.16 34.06
N LYS A 14 10.59 12.45 32.83
CA LYS A 14 10.40 13.82 32.33
C LYS A 14 9.10 13.92 31.53
N THR A 15 8.23 14.79 32.02
CA THR A 15 6.92 15.18 31.52
C THR A 15 7.00 16.05 30.26
N THR A 16 5.97 16.00 29.43
CA THR A 16 5.06 17.13 29.07
C THR A 16 4.54 17.03 27.62
N GLU A 17 3.26 17.35 27.48
CA GLU A 17 2.32 17.24 26.36
C GLU A 17 2.66 18.05 25.07
N GLU A 18 2.01 17.61 23.98
CA GLU A 18 1.17 18.44 23.08
C GLU A 18 1.58 18.57 21.58
N LYS A 19 0.53 18.42 20.73
CA LYS A 19 0.35 18.82 19.32
C LYS A 19 0.89 17.94 18.17
N THR A 20 -0.08 17.21 17.59
CA THR A 20 -0.27 16.79 16.18
C THR A 20 0.30 17.74 15.09
N PRO A 21 0.27 17.37 13.78
CA PRO A 21 0.66 16.12 13.13
C PRO A 21 1.57 16.43 11.91
N VAL A 22 2.76 15.85 11.80
CA VAL A 22 3.59 16.05 10.59
C VAL A 22 3.89 14.72 9.91
N LYS A 23 3.23 14.56 8.76
CA LYS A 23 3.52 13.65 7.64
C LYS A 23 4.88 12.96 7.78
N ALA A 24 4.86 11.68 8.11
CA ALA A 24 5.94 10.81 7.70
C ALA A 24 6.03 10.89 6.17
N PRO A 25 7.21 11.12 5.56
CA PRO A 25 7.37 10.87 4.14
C PRO A 25 7.15 9.37 3.97
N VAL A 26 6.02 9.00 3.37
CA VAL A 26 5.84 7.65 2.84
C VAL A 26 6.87 7.54 1.72
N LYS A 27 8.10 7.17 2.09
CA LYS A 27 9.08 6.64 1.17
C LYS A 27 8.30 5.58 0.40
N ALA A 28 8.12 5.82 -0.90
CA ALA A 28 7.61 4.84 -1.82
C ALA A 28 8.39 3.56 -1.51
N SER A 29 7.73 2.63 -0.82
CA SER A 29 8.31 1.33 -0.53
C SER A 29 8.42 0.69 -1.90
N ALA A 30 9.62 0.76 -2.48
CA ALA A 30 10.04 -0.21 -3.46
C ALA A 30 9.77 -1.55 -2.78
N LEU A 31 8.78 -2.28 -3.30
CA LEU A 31 8.38 -3.58 -2.80
C LEU A 31 9.65 -4.41 -2.57
N PRO A 32 9.87 -4.96 -1.37
CA PRO A 32 10.99 -5.85 -1.16
C PRO A 32 10.84 -7.01 -2.15
N GLN A 33 11.91 -7.38 -2.85
CA GLN A 33 11.99 -8.65 -3.59
C GLN A 33 12.05 -9.84 -2.61
N SER A 34 11.17 -9.84 -1.62
CA SER A 34 11.07 -10.87 -0.63
C SER A 34 10.18 -11.98 -1.20
N THR A 35 10.72 -13.19 -1.24
CA THR A 35 10.07 -14.41 -1.74
C THR A 35 9.04 -14.97 -0.75
N SER A 36 8.57 -14.15 0.20
CA SER A 36 7.67 -14.60 1.25
C SER A 36 6.28 -14.88 0.69
N ALA A 37 5.55 -15.81 1.33
CA ALA A 37 4.16 -16.11 0.95
C ALA A 37 3.26 -14.86 1.04
N ARG A 38 3.57 -13.95 1.96
CA ARG A 38 2.87 -12.68 2.12
C ARG A 38 3.04 -11.78 0.89
N ASP A 39 4.27 -11.67 0.37
CA ASP A 39 4.54 -10.81 -0.79
C ASP A 39 3.89 -11.36 -2.06
N ARG A 40 3.90 -12.70 -2.23
CA ARG A 40 3.16 -13.35 -3.31
C ARG A 40 1.66 -13.08 -3.21
N ALA A 41 1.07 -13.28 -2.03
CA ALA A 41 -0.36 -13.00 -1.82
C ALA A 41 -0.70 -11.53 -2.07
N TYR A 42 0.20 -10.60 -1.76
CA TYR A 42 0.01 -9.19 -2.04
C TYR A 42 0.02 -8.89 -3.56
N VAL A 43 0.95 -9.49 -4.31
CA VAL A 43 1.00 -9.37 -5.77
C VAL A 43 -0.26 -9.95 -6.40
N GLU A 44 -0.66 -11.16 -6.01
CA GLU A 44 -1.89 -11.81 -6.49
C GLU A 44 -3.14 -10.99 -6.16
N ALA A 45 -3.21 -10.39 -4.96
CA ALA A 45 -4.32 -9.52 -4.59
C ALA A 45 -4.40 -8.27 -5.48
N LEU A 46 -3.26 -7.69 -5.87
CA LEU A 46 -3.25 -6.56 -6.80
C LEU A 46 -3.68 -6.98 -8.21
N ASP A 47 -3.30 -8.17 -8.68
CA ASP A 47 -3.77 -8.69 -9.97
C ASP A 47 -5.28 -8.88 -9.99
N ALA A 48 -5.85 -9.49 -8.93
CA ALA A 48 -7.30 -9.64 -8.79
C ALA A 48 -8.03 -8.29 -8.75
N ARG A 49 -7.40 -7.24 -8.20
CA ARG A 49 -7.98 -5.89 -8.20
C ARG A 49 -7.97 -5.26 -9.59
N ILE A 50 -6.91 -5.47 -10.38
CA ILE A 50 -6.90 -5.04 -11.79
C ILE A 50 -8.06 -5.71 -12.55
N GLU A 51 -8.27 -7.01 -12.35
CA GLU A 51 -9.39 -7.73 -12.98
C GLU A 51 -10.75 -7.22 -12.53
N LEU A 52 -10.91 -6.89 -11.24
CA LEU A 52 -12.13 -6.26 -10.73
C LEU A 52 -12.40 -4.90 -11.41
N ALA A 53 -11.36 -4.09 -11.60
CA ALA A 53 -11.48 -2.81 -12.31
C ALA A 53 -11.85 -2.99 -13.79
N GLU A 54 -11.31 -4.00 -14.47
CA GLU A 54 -11.75 -4.40 -15.81
C GLU A 54 -13.23 -4.85 -15.82
N GLY A 55 -13.70 -5.46 -14.73
CA GLY A 55 -15.12 -5.73 -14.50
C GLY A 55 -15.95 -4.45 -14.42
N PHE A 56 -15.54 -3.49 -13.59
CA PHE A 56 -16.23 -2.20 -13.45
C PHE A 56 -16.36 -1.43 -14.77
N ILE A 57 -15.32 -1.47 -15.61
CA ILE A 57 -15.36 -0.91 -16.98
C ILE A 57 -16.53 -1.48 -17.78
N LYS A 58 -16.75 -2.80 -17.74
CA LYS A 58 -17.84 -3.45 -18.49
C LYS A 58 -19.23 -2.99 -18.05
N TYR A 59 -19.34 -2.49 -16.82
CA TYR A 59 -20.58 -1.93 -16.26
C TYR A 59 -20.62 -0.39 -16.30
N ASN A 60 -19.70 0.25 -17.03
CA ASN A 60 -19.55 1.71 -17.11
C ASN A 60 -19.29 2.41 -15.76
N ALA A 61 -18.79 1.67 -14.76
CA ALA A 61 -18.39 2.19 -13.45
C ALA A 61 -16.94 2.69 -13.50
N PHE A 62 -16.70 3.73 -14.31
CA PHE A 62 -15.34 4.20 -14.62
C PHE A 62 -14.65 4.90 -13.44
N THR A 63 -15.42 5.51 -12.54
CA THR A 63 -14.86 6.16 -11.35
C THR A 63 -14.20 5.11 -10.44
N GLU A 64 -14.94 4.05 -10.12
CA GLU A 64 -14.51 2.94 -9.27
C GLU A 64 -13.34 2.18 -9.90
N ALA A 65 -13.40 1.93 -11.21
CA ALA A 65 -12.28 1.34 -11.95
C ALA A 65 -11.01 2.21 -11.84
N ASN A 66 -11.14 3.52 -11.97
CA ASN A 66 -10.01 4.45 -11.90
C ASN A 66 -9.40 4.56 -10.50
N GLU A 67 -10.22 4.52 -9.45
CA GLU A 67 -9.72 4.50 -8.07
C GLU A 67 -8.81 3.29 -7.82
N ILE A 68 -9.23 2.11 -8.29
CA ILE A 68 -8.43 0.89 -8.18
C ILE A 68 -7.14 1.01 -9.00
N PHE A 69 -7.23 1.48 -10.24
CA PHE A 69 -6.05 1.67 -11.09
C PHE A 69 -5.05 2.67 -10.48
N ASP A 70 -5.51 3.74 -9.85
CA ASP A 70 -4.63 4.70 -9.17
C ASP A 70 -3.90 4.08 -7.98
N GLU A 71 -4.55 3.16 -7.26
CA GLU A 71 -3.91 2.42 -6.18
C GLU A 71 -2.83 1.45 -6.70
N VAL A 72 -3.12 0.73 -7.79
CA VAL A 72 -2.15 -0.16 -8.46
C VAL A 72 -0.98 0.66 -9.03
N MET A 73 -1.24 1.84 -9.59
CA MET A 73 -0.18 2.74 -10.09
C MET A 73 0.76 3.23 -8.98
N LYS A 74 0.27 3.38 -7.75
CA LYS A 74 1.08 3.74 -6.58
C LYS A 74 1.87 2.55 -6.06
N THR A 75 1.21 1.41 -5.85
CA THR A 75 1.74 0.32 -5.01
C THR A 75 2.11 -0.96 -5.75
N GLY A 76 1.71 -1.11 -7.01
CA GLY A 76 1.91 -2.33 -7.79
C GLY A 76 3.33 -2.53 -8.31
N THR A 77 3.55 -3.71 -8.89
CA THR A 77 4.80 -4.05 -9.58
C THR A 77 4.91 -3.27 -10.90
N PRO A 78 6.11 -3.17 -11.50
CA PRO A 78 6.27 -2.55 -12.82
C PRO A 78 5.35 -3.16 -13.89
N GLU A 79 5.22 -4.49 -13.91
CA GLU A 79 4.36 -5.20 -14.87
C GLU A 79 2.88 -4.86 -14.68
N GLN A 80 2.41 -4.80 -13.43
CA GLN A 80 1.05 -4.39 -13.10
C GLN A 80 0.76 -2.95 -13.53
N LYS A 81 1.72 -2.04 -13.33
CA LYS A 81 1.61 -0.65 -13.78
C LYS A 81 1.53 -0.55 -15.30
N GLU A 82 2.33 -1.31 -16.03
CA GLU A 82 2.27 -1.35 -17.49
C GLU A 82 0.93 -1.92 -17.98
N ARG A 83 0.40 -2.96 -17.33
CA ARG A 83 -0.94 -3.50 -17.64
C ARG A 83 -2.03 -2.44 -17.45
N VAL A 84 -2.02 -1.72 -16.32
CA VAL A 84 -2.98 -0.64 -16.05
C VAL A 84 -2.86 0.50 -17.07
N LYS A 85 -1.63 0.89 -17.45
CA LYS A 85 -1.44 1.89 -18.51
C LYS A 85 -2.02 1.43 -19.84
N ALA A 86 -1.79 0.17 -20.24
CA ALA A 86 -2.31 -0.37 -21.48
C ALA A 86 -3.84 -0.37 -21.50
N ILE A 87 -4.49 -0.75 -20.39
CA ILE A 87 -5.96 -0.70 -20.25
C ILE A 87 -6.45 0.75 -20.40
N ARG A 88 -5.85 1.70 -19.68
CA ARG A 88 -6.21 3.13 -19.76
C ARG A 88 -6.04 3.71 -21.16
N SER A 89 -5.01 3.30 -21.90
CA SER A 89 -4.82 3.72 -23.29
C SER A 89 -5.94 3.22 -24.19
N ARG A 90 -6.33 1.94 -24.08
CA ARG A 90 -7.45 1.37 -24.84
C ARG A 90 -8.76 2.10 -24.58
N LEU A 91 -9.06 2.40 -23.31
CA LEU A 91 -10.27 3.15 -22.95
C LEU A 91 -10.33 4.54 -23.59
N LYS A 92 -9.19 5.23 -23.71
CA LYS A 92 -9.12 6.53 -24.38
C LYS A 92 -9.34 6.41 -25.88
N GLU A 93 -8.83 5.35 -26.51
CA GLU A 93 -9.06 5.06 -27.93
C GLU A 93 -10.54 4.74 -28.20
N ASP A 94 -11.18 4.02 -27.28
CA ASP A 94 -12.62 3.70 -27.32
C ASP A 94 -13.53 4.90 -27.03
N GLY A 95 -12.95 6.07 -26.70
CA GLY A 95 -13.69 7.30 -26.44
C GLY A 95 -14.39 7.36 -25.07
N VAL A 96 -14.03 6.45 -24.16
CA VAL A 96 -14.49 6.44 -22.77
C VAL A 96 -13.78 7.58 -22.02
N LYS A 97 -14.53 8.60 -21.60
CA LYS A 97 -14.05 9.79 -20.88
C LYS A 97 -14.25 9.69 -19.38
#